data_AF-I6B263-F1
#
_entry.id   AF-I6B263-F1
#
_cell.length_a   1.000
_cell.length_b   1.000
_cell.length_c   1.000
_cell.angle_alpha   90.00
_cell.angle_beta   90.00
_cell.angle_gamma   90.00
#
_symmetry.space_group_name_H-M   'P 1'
#
loop_
_entity.id
_entity.type
_entity.pdbx_description
1 polymer ?
#
loop_
_entity_poly.entity_id
_entity_poly.type
_entity_poly.pdbx_seq_one_letter_code
_entity_poly.pdbx_strand_id
1 'polypeptide(L)'
;MKRQKHALIPAIVASGLLAILATAGPFARATDYTWTTTGTTGHDWTGANARWSPSEGAPAADTDNAVFSGLSSSTAVNLNGDFSINNLSVAGSGGTTLTLRAAGGARTFALAGTLTKSANSNTVLFAGDGDSTLDLTIASLSLTTGTYRFGSTTAATALKSLSVGAVTMGTSNGSAAIDLNVNSDYSLGQVNFTGGGTSSRTINLVNSTGAATSRTVTVKGISQSTGAVAVIAASKTAASTGVHAVTLVIDTDAATTFTATTTLTDGAGGTLALLKTGTGRQELSGSLTHTGGTTVEAGTLVVSGSLAPEGDLAVSAGATFVAGNALSLGNMDMESGAIIGFNLDAVSSLNITGDLRLSGAGEATFIIDFGNTGVFNNNYTGLLSIAGSNAFQDATVSYINFGATGQSGTLSFTELTSGFTIGAAVPEPAATTLSGALAILGFAAFRRKLAALRA
;
A
#
# COMPACT_ATOMS: atom_id res chain seq x y z
N MET A 1 -82.10 15.10 -31.39
CA MET A 1 -82.21 13.89 -30.53
C MET A 1 -80.81 13.43 -30.16
N LYS A 2 -80.39 13.73 -28.92
CA LYS A 2 -79.09 13.31 -28.33
C LYS A 2 -79.39 12.29 -27.23
N ARG A 3 -78.75 11.12 -27.24
CA ARG A 3 -78.60 10.27 -26.05
C ARG A 3 -77.24 9.57 -26.07
N GLN A 4 -76.50 9.80 -25.00
CA GLN A 4 -75.41 8.96 -24.49
C GLN A 4 -75.94 7.60 -24.02
N LYS A 5 -75.07 6.57 -23.97
CA LYS A 5 -74.64 5.92 -22.71
C LYS A 5 -73.49 4.90 -22.92
N HIS A 6 -72.45 5.09 -22.09
CA HIS A 6 -71.37 4.21 -21.60
C HIS A 6 -71.85 2.79 -21.19
N ALA A 7 -71.07 1.71 -21.01
CA ALA A 7 -69.63 1.39 -21.07
C ALA A 7 -69.49 -0.16 -21.00
N LEU A 8 -68.34 -0.72 -21.41
CA LEU A 8 -67.79 -1.98 -20.86
C LEU A 8 -66.27 -2.07 -21.12
N ILE A 9 -65.54 -2.41 -20.07
CA ILE A 9 -64.07 -2.51 -19.94
C ILE A 9 -63.55 -3.79 -20.61
N PRO A 10 -62.37 -3.81 -21.29
CA PRO A 10 -61.67 -5.05 -21.60
C PRO A 10 -60.44 -5.27 -20.71
N ALA A 11 -60.27 -6.55 -20.35
CA ALA A 11 -59.24 -7.11 -19.49
C ALA A 11 -57.84 -7.10 -20.13
N ILE A 12 -56.83 -6.97 -19.27
CA ILE A 12 -55.41 -7.07 -19.58
C ILE A 12 -55.05 -8.54 -19.81
N VAL A 13 -54.49 -8.85 -20.98
CA VAL A 13 -53.96 -10.16 -21.34
C VAL A 13 -52.57 -10.34 -20.73
N ALA A 14 -52.43 -11.34 -19.85
CA ALA A 14 -51.15 -11.79 -19.30
C ALA A 14 -50.36 -12.55 -20.38
N SER A 15 -49.15 -12.06 -20.70
CA SER A 15 -48.20 -12.76 -21.56
C SER A 15 -47.37 -13.73 -20.72
N GLY A 16 -47.42 -15.02 -21.09
CA GLY A 16 -46.73 -16.11 -20.42
C GLY A 16 -45.21 -16.04 -20.57
N LEU A 17 -44.52 -16.19 -19.44
CA LEU A 17 -43.07 -16.39 -19.38
C LEU A 17 -42.78 -17.88 -19.54
N LEU A 18 -42.13 -18.23 -20.65
CA LEU A 18 -41.62 -19.56 -20.95
C LEU A 18 -40.40 -19.83 -20.05
N ALA A 19 -40.52 -20.73 -19.08
CA ALA A 19 -39.43 -21.12 -18.19
C ALA A 19 -38.39 -21.95 -18.97
N ILE A 20 -37.25 -21.34 -19.28
CA ILE A 20 -36.04 -22.05 -19.70
C ILE A 20 -35.47 -22.70 -18.44
N LEU A 21 -35.66 -24.01 -18.30
CA LEU A 21 -35.01 -24.82 -17.29
C LEU A 21 -33.53 -24.96 -17.69
N ALA A 22 -32.72 -23.96 -17.36
CA ALA A 22 -31.28 -24.08 -17.40
C ALA A 22 -30.89 -25.13 -16.36
N THR A 23 -30.33 -26.25 -16.84
CA THR A 23 -29.65 -27.23 -15.99
C THR A 23 -28.46 -26.55 -15.34
N ALA A 24 -28.68 -25.95 -14.17
CA ALA A 24 -27.61 -25.57 -13.27
C ALA A 24 -26.82 -26.85 -12.98
N GLY A 25 -25.59 -26.93 -13.50
CA GLY A 25 -24.60 -27.84 -12.95
C GLY A 25 -24.50 -27.60 -11.45
N PRO A 26 -24.17 -28.62 -10.63
CA PRO A 26 -24.09 -28.42 -9.20
C PRO A 26 -23.07 -27.32 -8.93
N PHE A 27 -23.52 -26.18 -8.40
CA PHE A 27 -22.63 -25.34 -7.61
C PHE A 27 -22.18 -26.22 -6.46
N ALA A 28 -20.98 -26.81 -6.58
CA ALA A 28 -20.37 -27.55 -5.50
C ALA A 28 -20.29 -26.59 -4.30
N ARG A 29 -21.10 -26.84 -3.28
CA ARG A 29 -21.01 -26.09 -2.03
C ARG A 29 -19.66 -26.44 -1.42
N ALA A 30 -18.98 -25.45 -0.85
CA ALA A 30 -17.77 -25.68 -0.07
C ALA A 30 -18.06 -26.76 0.99
N THR A 31 -17.21 -27.79 1.05
CA THR A 31 -17.31 -28.84 2.07
C THR A 31 -16.61 -28.35 3.32
N ASP A 32 -17.32 -28.28 4.43
CA ASP A 32 -16.75 -27.86 5.72
C ASP A 32 -16.17 -29.06 6.47
N TYR A 33 -14.86 -29.03 6.71
CA TYR A 33 -14.15 -30.01 7.53
C TYR A 33 -13.78 -29.39 8.87
N THR A 34 -14.19 -30.02 9.96
CA THR A 34 -13.95 -29.52 11.32
C THR A 34 -12.97 -30.41 12.07
N TRP A 35 -11.91 -29.82 12.60
CA TRP A 35 -10.96 -30.44 13.52
C TRP A 35 -11.28 -30.02 14.95
N THR A 36 -11.47 -30.98 15.86
CA THR A 36 -11.85 -30.71 17.26
C THR A 36 -10.85 -31.26 18.29
N THR A 37 -9.84 -32.00 17.84
CA THR A 37 -8.84 -32.58 18.75
C THR A 37 -7.74 -31.60 19.10
N THR A 38 -7.23 -31.71 20.32
CA THR A 38 -6.07 -30.93 20.78
C THR A 38 -4.92 -31.85 21.13
N GLY A 39 -3.69 -31.34 21.04
CA GLY A 39 -2.47 -32.12 21.30
C GLY A 39 -1.35 -31.84 20.30
N THR A 40 -0.12 -32.18 20.67
CA THR A 40 1.07 -31.87 19.87
C THR A 40 1.68 -33.09 19.18
N THR A 41 1.11 -34.28 19.37
CA THR A 41 1.67 -35.56 18.89
C THR A 41 0.60 -36.38 18.19
N GLY A 42 0.98 -37.10 17.13
CA GLY A 42 0.09 -38.07 16.47
C GLY A 42 -1.05 -37.44 15.67
N HIS A 43 -0.78 -36.28 15.06
CA HIS A 43 -1.75 -35.56 14.24
C HIS A 43 -1.13 -35.25 12.87
N ASP A 44 -1.76 -35.81 11.84
CA ASP A 44 -1.41 -35.55 10.45
C ASP A 44 -2.62 -34.94 9.75
N TRP A 45 -2.39 -34.10 8.74
CA TRP A 45 -3.47 -33.46 7.98
C TRP A 45 -4.37 -34.50 7.32
N THR A 46 -3.77 -35.61 6.85
CA THR A 46 -4.45 -36.73 6.17
C THR A 46 -4.06 -38.08 6.75
N GLY A 47 -4.83 -39.12 6.41
CA GLY A 47 -4.56 -40.50 6.80
C GLY A 47 -5.12 -40.86 8.18
N ALA A 48 -4.62 -41.95 8.77
CA ALA A 48 -5.17 -42.53 10.01
C ALA A 48 -5.08 -41.59 11.24
N ASN A 49 -4.15 -40.64 11.22
CA ASN A 49 -3.94 -39.66 12.27
C ASN A 49 -4.71 -38.35 12.04
N ALA A 50 -5.47 -38.24 10.95
CA ALA A 50 -6.37 -37.13 10.72
C ALA A 50 -7.56 -37.19 11.68
N ARG A 51 -8.04 -36.00 12.08
CA ARG A 51 -9.14 -35.82 13.04
C ARG A 51 -10.20 -34.86 12.51
N TRP A 52 -10.40 -34.89 11.20
CA TRP A 52 -11.44 -34.15 10.51
C TRP A 52 -12.82 -34.81 10.67
N SER A 53 -13.84 -33.98 10.76
CA SER A 53 -15.25 -34.34 10.63
C SER A 53 -15.86 -33.55 9.46
N PRO A 54 -16.52 -34.19 8.49
CA PRO A 54 -16.74 -35.64 8.36
C PRO A 54 -15.43 -36.41 8.15
N SER A 55 -15.38 -37.67 8.61
CA SER A 55 -14.15 -38.49 8.63
C SER A 55 -13.79 -39.13 7.29
N GLU A 56 -14.55 -38.84 6.23
CA GLU A 56 -14.39 -39.42 4.89
C GLU A 56 -13.16 -38.89 4.15
N GLY A 57 -12.38 -38.00 4.77
CA GLY A 57 -11.15 -37.49 4.19
C GLY A 57 -10.62 -36.28 4.95
N ALA A 58 -9.77 -35.52 4.27
CA ALA A 58 -9.25 -34.25 4.72
C ALA A 58 -9.58 -33.18 3.67
N PRO A 59 -9.69 -31.90 4.08
CA PRO A 59 -9.85 -30.81 3.14
C PRO A 59 -8.62 -30.74 2.22
N ALA A 60 -8.86 -30.82 0.91
CA ALA A 60 -7.80 -30.93 -0.10
C ALA A 60 -8.15 -30.29 -1.46
N ALA A 61 -9.34 -29.73 -1.62
CA ALA A 61 -9.73 -28.93 -2.78
C ALA A 61 -9.86 -27.44 -2.42
N ASP A 62 -9.63 -26.56 -3.39
CA ASP A 62 -9.79 -25.10 -3.27
C ASP A 62 -11.23 -24.63 -2.97
N THR A 63 -12.18 -25.56 -2.95
CA THR A 63 -13.55 -25.36 -2.48
C THR A 63 -13.74 -25.73 -1.00
N ASP A 64 -12.86 -26.54 -0.41
CA ASP A 64 -13.03 -27.08 0.94
C ASP A 64 -12.66 -26.06 2.01
N ASN A 65 -13.44 -25.97 3.08
CA ASN A 65 -13.11 -25.16 4.25
C ASN A 65 -12.56 -26.04 5.38
N ALA A 66 -11.45 -25.60 5.96
CA ALA A 66 -10.88 -26.22 7.15
C ALA A 66 -11.20 -25.36 8.39
N VAL A 67 -11.80 -25.96 9.41
CA VAL A 67 -12.16 -25.28 10.66
C VAL A 67 -11.53 -26.00 11.82
N PHE A 68 -10.57 -25.39 12.50
CA PHE A 68 -10.12 -25.84 13.82
C PHE A 68 -11.03 -25.23 14.87
N SER A 69 -11.83 -26.03 15.57
CA SER A 69 -12.82 -25.53 16.52
C SER A 69 -12.54 -26.00 17.94
N GLY A 70 -12.75 -25.10 18.91
CA GLY A 70 -12.66 -25.43 20.33
C GLY A 70 -11.28 -25.82 20.81
N LEU A 71 -10.20 -25.33 20.19
CA LEU A 71 -8.84 -25.65 20.60
C LEU A 71 -8.54 -25.07 21.99
N SER A 72 -8.62 -25.91 23.03
CA SER A 72 -8.39 -25.53 24.44
C SER A 72 -6.93 -25.63 24.87
N SER A 73 -6.09 -26.31 24.09
CA SER A 73 -4.64 -26.43 24.30
C SER A 73 -3.90 -26.32 22.96
N SER A 74 -2.59 -26.07 23.02
CA SER A 74 -1.76 -25.98 21.82
C SER A 74 -1.81 -27.26 21.02
N THR A 75 -2.01 -27.12 19.71
CA THR A 75 -2.24 -28.22 18.79
C THR A 75 -1.22 -28.15 17.66
N ALA A 76 -0.61 -29.28 17.31
CA ALA A 76 0.28 -29.36 16.15
C ALA A 76 -0.25 -30.39 15.16
N VAL A 77 -0.28 -30.04 13.87
CA VAL A 77 -0.69 -30.94 12.78
C VAL A 77 0.41 -30.94 11.72
N ASN A 78 0.83 -32.14 11.31
CA ASN A 78 1.78 -32.33 10.25
C ASN A 78 1.09 -32.20 8.88
N LEU A 79 1.57 -31.28 8.05
CA LEU A 79 1.28 -31.21 6.63
C LEU A 79 2.12 -32.29 5.93
N ASN A 80 1.57 -33.50 5.88
CA ASN A 80 2.19 -34.71 5.34
C ASN A 80 2.02 -34.88 3.81
N GLY A 81 1.63 -33.81 3.12
CA GLY A 81 1.36 -33.76 1.69
C GLY A 81 1.21 -32.32 1.21
N ASP A 82 0.96 -32.17 -0.08
CA ASP A 82 0.64 -30.87 -0.70
C ASP A 82 -0.87 -30.66 -0.68
N PHE A 83 -1.32 -29.51 -0.17
CA PHE A 83 -2.75 -29.25 -0.05
C PHE A 83 -3.14 -27.85 -0.53
N SER A 84 -4.31 -27.77 -1.16
CA SER A 84 -4.97 -26.52 -1.49
C SER A 84 -6.37 -26.56 -0.90
N ILE A 85 -6.74 -25.53 -0.15
CA ILE A 85 -8.07 -25.40 0.46
C ILE A 85 -8.63 -24.00 0.21
N ASN A 86 -9.93 -23.81 0.43
CA ASN A 86 -10.57 -22.51 0.36
C ASN A 86 -10.21 -21.65 1.58
N ASN A 87 -10.89 -21.89 2.71
CA ASN A 87 -10.73 -21.10 3.92
C ASN A 87 -10.11 -21.93 5.05
N LEU A 88 -9.33 -21.27 5.90
CA LEU A 88 -8.88 -21.82 7.17
C LEU A 88 -9.37 -20.93 8.31
N SER A 89 -10.18 -21.49 9.21
CA SER A 89 -10.69 -20.79 10.40
C SER A 89 -10.20 -21.47 11.67
N VAL A 90 -9.64 -20.68 12.60
CA VAL A 90 -9.08 -21.22 13.84
C VAL A 90 -9.76 -20.61 15.06
N ALA A 91 -10.61 -21.40 15.71
CA ALA A 91 -11.21 -21.09 16.99
C ALA A 91 -10.49 -21.80 18.14
N GLY A 92 -9.62 -21.07 18.84
CA GLY A 92 -8.89 -21.55 20.02
C GLY A 92 -9.02 -20.61 21.22
N SER A 93 -8.60 -21.06 22.40
CA SER A 93 -8.54 -20.23 23.61
C SER A 93 -7.28 -19.35 23.65
N GLY A 94 -7.33 -18.25 24.39
CA GLY A 94 -6.20 -17.32 24.51
C GLY A 94 -4.93 -18.02 25.01
N GLY A 95 -3.78 -17.65 24.43
CA GLY A 95 -2.47 -18.23 24.76
C GLY A 95 -2.16 -19.59 24.11
N THR A 96 -3.13 -20.23 23.43
CA THR A 96 -2.87 -21.47 22.69
C THR A 96 -2.19 -21.18 21.34
N THR A 97 -1.51 -22.20 20.80
CA THR A 97 -0.94 -22.15 19.45
C THR A 97 -1.45 -23.31 18.61
N LEU A 98 -2.04 -23.02 17.44
CA LEU A 98 -2.15 -24.01 16.37
C LEU A 98 -0.87 -23.96 15.54
N THR A 99 -0.19 -25.10 15.35
CA THR A 99 0.97 -25.22 14.48
C THR A 99 0.65 -26.14 13.31
N LEU A 100 0.74 -25.63 12.09
CA LEU A 100 0.73 -26.39 10.85
C LEU A 100 2.17 -26.47 10.35
N ARG A 101 2.79 -27.64 10.40
CA ARG A 101 4.23 -27.82 10.07
C ARG A 101 4.43 -28.74 8.88
N ALA A 102 5.37 -28.45 8.00
CA ALA A 102 5.76 -29.39 6.94
C ALA A 102 6.31 -30.68 7.55
N ALA A 103 5.97 -31.83 6.95
CA ALA A 103 6.51 -33.12 7.37
C ALA A 103 6.86 -34.01 6.17
N GLY A 104 8.02 -34.65 6.24
CA GLY A 104 8.47 -35.65 5.28
C GLY A 104 8.88 -35.08 3.92
N GLY A 105 9.48 -33.88 3.89
CA GLY A 105 10.05 -33.28 2.68
C GLY A 105 9.52 -31.87 2.39
N ALA A 106 9.68 -31.43 1.14
CA ALA A 106 9.13 -30.16 0.67
C ALA A 106 7.61 -30.25 0.51
N ARG A 107 6.90 -29.24 1.03
CA ARG A 107 5.44 -29.18 1.08
C ARG A 107 4.93 -27.83 0.60
N THR A 108 3.75 -27.86 0.01
CA THR A 108 2.98 -26.70 -0.38
C THR A 108 1.66 -26.66 0.38
N PHE A 109 1.27 -25.48 0.84
CA PHE A 109 -0.05 -25.25 1.41
C PHE A 109 -0.64 -23.97 0.82
N ALA A 110 -1.78 -24.10 0.14
CA ALA A 110 -2.45 -22.97 -0.51
C ALA A 110 -3.83 -22.74 0.10
N LEU A 111 -4.11 -21.48 0.44
CA LEU A 111 -5.43 -20.99 0.85
C LEU A 111 -5.96 -20.09 -0.27
N ALA A 112 -6.91 -20.58 -1.06
CA ALA A 112 -7.55 -19.82 -2.13
C ALA A 112 -8.49 -18.73 -1.60
N GLY A 113 -8.92 -18.85 -0.35
CA GLY A 113 -9.77 -17.92 0.37
C GLY A 113 -9.06 -17.27 1.56
N THR A 114 -9.75 -17.22 2.69
CA THR A 114 -9.35 -16.41 3.84
C THR A 114 -8.82 -17.27 5.00
N LEU A 115 -7.70 -16.83 5.57
CA LEU A 115 -7.21 -17.26 6.88
C LEU A 115 -7.81 -16.38 7.97
N THR A 116 -8.54 -16.99 8.91
CA THR A 116 -9.18 -16.31 10.04
C THR A 116 -8.90 -17.03 11.36
N LYS A 117 -9.00 -16.30 12.48
CA LYS A 117 -8.91 -16.89 13.81
C LYS A 117 -9.78 -16.14 14.82
N SER A 118 -10.03 -16.78 15.96
CA SER A 118 -10.71 -16.14 17.09
C SER A 118 -10.03 -14.84 17.52
N ALA A 119 -10.86 -13.89 17.94
CA ALA A 119 -10.44 -12.60 18.48
C ALA A 119 -9.94 -12.73 19.94
N ASN A 120 -8.86 -13.48 20.14
CA ASN A 120 -8.12 -13.54 21.40
C ASN A 120 -6.60 -13.66 21.17
N SER A 121 -5.84 -13.88 22.23
CA SER A 121 -4.37 -13.96 22.22
C SER A 121 -3.80 -15.26 21.65
N ASN A 122 -4.60 -16.13 21.03
CA ASN A 122 -4.08 -17.34 20.39
C ASN A 122 -3.17 -17.01 19.19
N THR A 123 -2.30 -17.98 18.88
CA THR A 123 -1.37 -17.93 17.75
C THR A 123 -1.71 -19.00 16.73
N VAL A 124 -1.60 -18.66 15.45
CA VAL A 124 -1.56 -19.64 14.36
C VAL A 124 -0.19 -19.57 13.70
N LEU A 125 0.54 -20.68 13.72
CA LEU A 125 1.90 -20.83 13.24
C LEU A 125 1.90 -21.77 12.02
N PHE A 126 2.46 -21.29 10.90
CA PHE A 126 2.90 -22.14 9.80
C PHE A 126 4.42 -22.28 9.88
N ALA A 127 4.98 -23.47 9.71
CA ALA A 127 6.42 -23.65 9.85
C ALA A 127 6.99 -24.74 8.92
N GLY A 128 8.26 -24.59 8.55
CA GLY A 128 9.09 -25.74 8.19
C GLY A 128 9.44 -26.58 9.43
N ASP A 129 10.14 -27.69 9.22
CA ASP A 129 10.64 -28.56 10.31
C ASP A 129 11.94 -29.27 9.89
N GLY A 130 13.07 -28.69 10.29
CA GLY A 130 14.40 -29.17 9.90
C GLY A 130 14.59 -29.10 8.40
N ASP A 131 14.74 -30.26 7.77
CA ASP A 131 14.88 -30.41 6.32
C ASP A 131 13.53 -30.35 5.57
N SER A 132 12.39 -30.43 6.29
CA SER A 132 11.06 -30.31 5.69
C SER A 132 10.70 -28.83 5.50
N THR A 133 10.51 -28.40 4.25
CA THR A 133 10.27 -27.00 3.91
C THR A 133 8.81 -26.75 3.55
N LEU A 134 8.28 -25.57 3.88
CA LEU A 134 6.92 -25.17 3.53
C LEU A 134 6.90 -23.94 2.61
N ASP A 135 6.28 -24.09 1.44
CA ASP A 135 5.86 -23.00 0.54
C ASP A 135 4.38 -22.68 0.83
N LEU A 136 4.06 -21.42 1.13
CA LEU A 136 2.74 -21.01 1.59
C LEU A 136 2.14 -19.88 0.74
N THR A 137 0.93 -20.10 0.23
CA THR A 137 0.15 -19.08 -0.47
C THR A 137 -1.17 -18.84 0.23
N ILE A 138 -1.53 -17.59 0.46
CA ILE A 138 -2.79 -17.19 1.11
C ILE A 138 -3.43 -16.09 0.30
N ALA A 139 -4.65 -16.28 -0.21
CA ALA A 139 -5.33 -15.22 -0.95
C ALA A 139 -5.67 -14.03 -0.04
N SER A 140 -6.22 -14.29 1.14
CA SER A 140 -6.56 -13.25 2.12
C SER A 140 -6.25 -13.66 3.55
N LEU A 141 -5.66 -12.75 4.31
CA LEU A 141 -5.40 -12.91 5.74
C LEU A 141 -6.21 -11.86 6.52
N SER A 142 -7.01 -12.32 7.48
CA SER A 142 -7.77 -11.45 8.37
C SER A 142 -7.39 -11.70 9.84
N LEU A 143 -6.98 -10.64 10.53
CA LEU A 143 -6.50 -10.67 11.91
C LEU A 143 -7.15 -9.57 12.76
N THR A 144 -7.85 -9.97 13.82
CA THR A 144 -8.48 -9.01 14.76
C THR A 144 -7.68 -8.80 16.04
N THR A 145 -7.03 -9.83 16.57
CA THR A 145 -6.17 -9.80 17.76
C THR A 145 -5.25 -11.02 17.74
N GLY A 146 -4.28 -11.13 18.63
CA GLY A 146 -3.38 -12.29 18.72
C GLY A 146 -2.37 -12.32 17.59
N THR A 147 -1.83 -13.49 17.25
CA THR A 147 -0.66 -13.57 16.35
C THR A 147 -0.86 -14.54 15.19
N TYR A 148 -0.52 -14.10 13.98
CA TYR A 148 -0.10 -15.03 12.92
C TYR A 148 1.42 -15.09 12.89
N ARG A 149 1.96 -16.31 12.79
CA ARG A 149 3.38 -16.53 12.68
C ARG A 149 3.69 -17.39 11.46
N PHE A 150 4.61 -16.91 10.63
CA PHE A 150 5.04 -17.54 9.39
C PHE A 150 6.51 -17.94 9.56
N GLY A 151 6.73 -19.14 10.07
CA GLY A 151 8.02 -19.64 10.54
C GLY A 151 8.26 -19.33 12.02
N SER A 152 8.89 -20.25 12.76
CA SER A 152 9.32 -19.95 14.14
C SER A 152 10.58 -19.08 14.14
N THR A 153 11.23 -18.81 15.28
CA THR A 153 12.39 -17.90 15.33
C THR A 153 13.70 -18.53 14.84
N THR A 154 13.72 -19.82 14.51
CA THR A 154 14.94 -20.53 14.08
C THR A 154 14.92 -20.80 12.58
N ALA A 155 16.11 -20.82 11.96
CA ALA A 155 16.25 -21.10 10.52
C ALA A 155 15.65 -22.46 10.10
N ALA A 156 15.73 -23.46 10.97
CA ALA A 156 15.19 -24.81 10.75
C ALA A 156 13.65 -24.86 10.66
N THR A 157 12.96 -23.79 11.03
CA THR A 157 11.49 -23.74 11.04
C THR A 157 10.94 -22.56 10.27
N ALA A 158 11.81 -21.82 9.58
CA ALA A 158 11.43 -20.76 8.66
C ALA A 158 10.58 -21.33 7.53
N LEU A 159 9.69 -20.51 6.96
CA LEU A 159 9.06 -20.87 5.69
C LEU A 159 10.08 -20.77 4.57
N LYS A 160 9.91 -21.60 3.54
CA LYS A 160 10.72 -21.48 2.33
C LYS A 160 10.27 -20.29 1.50
N SER A 161 8.95 -20.13 1.32
CA SER A 161 8.35 -18.98 0.65
C SER A 161 7.00 -18.61 1.25
N LEU A 162 6.58 -17.37 1.00
CA LEU A 162 5.28 -16.85 1.39
C LEU A 162 4.75 -15.91 0.30
N SER A 163 3.47 -16.02 -0.01
CA SER A 163 2.73 -15.02 -0.79
C SER A 163 1.36 -14.81 -0.16
N VAL A 164 1.06 -13.58 0.25
CA VAL A 164 -0.27 -13.20 0.74
C VAL A 164 -0.89 -12.17 -0.20
N GLY A 165 -2.09 -12.43 -0.72
CA GLY A 165 -2.77 -11.56 -1.67
C GLY A 165 -3.35 -10.28 -1.05
N ALA A 166 -3.86 -10.37 0.18
CA ALA A 166 -4.30 -9.23 0.97
C ALA A 166 -4.16 -9.51 2.46
N VAL A 167 -3.77 -8.48 3.22
CA VAL A 167 -3.66 -8.51 4.69
C VAL A 167 -4.61 -7.48 5.28
N THR A 168 -5.56 -7.91 6.10
CA THR A 168 -6.42 -7.02 6.87
C THR A 168 -6.19 -7.24 8.37
N MET A 169 -5.74 -6.18 9.06
CA MET A 169 -5.58 -6.16 10.50
C MET A 169 -6.61 -5.22 11.12
N GLY A 170 -7.76 -5.77 11.50
CA GLY A 170 -8.92 -5.03 11.99
C GLY A 170 -9.14 -5.21 13.49
N THR A 171 -8.50 -4.39 14.31
CA THR A 171 -8.48 -4.57 15.78
C THR A 171 -9.32 -3.49 16.46
N SER A 172 -10.22 -3.86 17.38
CA SER A 172 -10.94 -2.89 18.24
C SER A 172 -10.63 -3.04 19.73
N ASN A 173 -10.22 -4.24 20.16
CA ASN A 173 -9.85 -4.58 21.53
C ASN A 173 -8.78 -5.67 21.50
N GLY A 174 -7.57 -5.41 22.00
CA GLY A 174 -6.47 -6.38 22.03
C GLY A 174 -5.50 -6.22 20.86
N SER A 175 -4.21 -6.44 21.13
CA SER A 175 -3.16 -6.25 20.14
C SER A 175 -3.13 -7.38 19.11
N ALA A 176 -2.70 -7.06 17.88
CA ALA A 176 -2.50 -8.00 16.80
C ALA A 176 -1.05 -7.96 16.29
N ALA A 177 -0.49 -9.12 15.99
CA ALA A 177 0.86 -9.24 15.43
C ALA A 177 0.90 -10.20 14.23
N ILE A 178 1.72 -9.86 13.25
CA ILE A 178 2.19 -10.79 12.22
C ILE A 178 3.71 -10.88 12.37
N ASP A 179 4.21 -12.08 12.67
CA ASP A 179 5.64 -12.37 12.84
C ASP A 179 6.13 -13.21 11.66
N LEU A 180 7.13 -12.73 10.91
CA LEU A 180 7.59 -13.38 9.69
C LEU A 180 9.04 -13.90 9.82
N ASN A 181 9.24 -15.18 9.55
CA ASN A 181 10.54 -15.81 9.34
C ASN A 181 10.45 -16.67 8.06
N VAL A 182 10.78 -16.05 6.93
CA VAL A 182 10.74 -16.65 5.60
C VAL A 182 12.16 -16.61 5.04
N ASN A 183 12.60 -17.68 4.36
CA ASN A 183 13.95 -17.82 3.82
C ASN A 183 14.14 -17.15 2.45
N SER A 184 13.06 -16.86 1.73
CA SER A 184 13.04 -16.10 0.49
C SER A 184 12.43 -14.71 0.69
N ASP A 185 12.61 -13.84 -0.31
CA ASP A 185 11.76 -12.66 -0.46
C ASP A 185 10.29 -13.08 -0.61
N TYR A 186 9.37 -12.21 -0.19
CA TYR A 186 7.95 -12.54 -0.12
C TYR A 186 7.05 -11.31 -0.30
N SER A 187 5.76 -11.56 -0.52
CA SER A 187 4.75 -10.51 -0.73
C SER A 187 3.61 -10.58 0.28
N LEU A 188 3.08 -9.42 0.66
CA LEU A 188 1.90 -9.30 1.54
C LEU A 188 0.71 -8.59 0.89
N GLY A 189 0.75 -8.40 -0.44
CA GLY A 189 -0.36 -7.80 -1.18
C GLY A 189 -0.70 -6.41 -0.65
N GLN A 190 -1.98 -6.03 -0.66
CA GLN A 190 -2.41 -4.81 0.05
C GLN A 190 -2.45 -5.07 1.56
N VAL A 191 -1.81 -4.19 2.34
CA VAL A 191 -1.89 -4.20 3.80
C VAL A 191 -2.89 -3.15 4.26
N ASN A 192 -3.95 -3.57 4.93
CA ASN A 192 -5.03 -2.71 5.40
C ASN A 192 -5.19 -2.78 6.92
N PHE A 193 -4.86 -1.68 7.58
CA PHE A 193 -5.08 -1.49 9.01
C PHE A 193 -6.43 -0.82 9.25
N THR A 194 -7.29 -1.50 10.01
CA THR A 194 -8.64 -1.02 10.32
C THR A 194 -8.97 -1.24 11.79
N GLY A 195 -10.17 -0.83 12.18
CA GLY A 195 -10.65 -0.97 13.56
C GLY A 195 -10.30 0.24 14.42
N GLY A 196 -10.84 0.26 15.64
CA GLY A 196 -10.73 1.37 16.58
C GLY A 196 -9.79 1.11 17.75
N GLY A 197 -9.74 2.08 18.68
CA GLY A 197 -9.08 1.92 19.96
C GLY A 197 -7.56 2.15 19.95
N THR A 198 -6.92 1.78 21.07
CA THR A 198 -5.50 2.04 21.37
C THR A 198 -4.61 0.80 21.24
N SER A 199 -5.15 -0.31 20.75
CA SER A 199 -4.43 -1.57 20.67
C SER A 199 -3.37 -1.56 19.56
N SER A 200 -2.21 -2.17 19.83
CA SER A 200 -1.12 -2.20 18.87
C SER A 200 -1.39 -3.18 17.74
N ARG A 201 -1.01 -2.78 16.53
CA ARG A 201 -1.00 -3.63 15.32
C ARG A 201 0.40 -3.62 14.77
N THR A 202 1.07 -4.76 14.82
CA THR A 202 2.49 -4.84 14.44
C THR A 202 2.70 -5.90 13.35
N ILE A 203 3.45 -5.56 12.31
CA ILE A 203 4.02 -6.52 11.36
C ILE A 203 5.53 -6.50 11.54
N ASN A 204 6.11 -7.65 11.93
CA ASN A 204 7.55 -7.82 12.05
C ASN A 204 8.05 -8.59 10.83
N LEU A 205 8.73 -7.90 9.92
CA LEU A 205 9.16 -8.44 8.63
C LEU A 205 10.22 -9.54 8.79
N VAL A 206 11.02 -9.47 9.84
CA VAL A 206 11.91 -10.56 10.25
C VAL A 206 11.67 -10.87 11.73
N ASN A 207 11.63 -12.16 12.03
CA ASN A 207 11.57 -12.68 13.38
C ASN A 207 12.44 -13.94 13.45
N SER A 208 13.75 -13.75 13.34
CA SER A 208 14.75 -14.80 13.33
C SER A 208 15.84 -14.48 14.35
N THR A 209 16.26 -15.49 15.12
CA THR A 209 17.45 -15.42 15.97
C THR A 209 18.68 -16.06 15.30
N GLY A 210 18.56 -16.39 14.00
CA GLY A 210 19.65 -16.89 13.18
C GLY A 210 20.69 -15.82 12.85
N ALA A 211 21.63 -16.14 11.96
CA ALA A 211 22.54 -15.13 11.40
C ALA A 211 21.75 -14.06 10.62
N ALA A 212 22.34 -12.87 10.46
CA ALA A 212 21.76 -11.78 9.71
C ALA A 212 21.31 -12.20 8.31
N THR A 213 20.17 -11.66 7.90
CA THR A 213 19.54 -11.95 6.60
C THR A 213 19.25 -10.65 5.88
N SER A 214 19.34 -10.65 4.56
CA SER A 214 18.75 -9.62 3.72
C SER A 214 17.40 -10.11 3.19
N ARG A 215 16.39 -9.25 3.22
CA ARG A 215 15.03 -9.60 2.81
C ARG A 215 14.33 -8.46 2.08
N THR A 216 13.79 -8.76 0.91
CA THR A 216 12.85 -7.87 0.22
C THR A 216 11.43 -8.31 0.53
N VAL A 217 10.60 -7.35 0.96
CA VAL A 217 9.17 -7.58 1.22
C VAL A 217 8.35 -6.65 0.35
N THR A 218 7.53 -7.20 -0.53
CA THR A 218 6.71 -6.39 -1.43
C THR A 218 5.26 -6.30 -0.95
N VAL A 219 4.74 -5.08 -0.88
CA VAL A 219 3.32 -4.78 -0.67
C VAL A 219 2.80 -3.97 -1.85
N LYS A 220 1.51 -4.12 -2.17
CA LYS A 220 0.85 -3.27 -3.18
C LYS A 220 0.50 -1.88 -2.64
N GLY A 221 0.43 -1.76 -1.33
CA GLY A 221 0.15 -0.51 -0.66
C GLY A 221 -0.24 -0.73 0.80
N ILE A 222 -0.20 0.35 1.56
CA ILE A 222 -0.51 0.36 2.98
C ILE A 222 -1.64 1.35 3.19
N SER A 223 -2.77 0.84 3.69
CA SER A 223 -3.96 1.62 4.00
C SER A 223 -4.21 1.64 5.50
N GLN A 224 -4.59 2.79 6.02
CA GLN A 224 -5.16 2.92 7.36
C GLN A 224 -6.20 4.02 7.37
N SER A 225 -7.43 3.65 7.73
CA SER A 225 -8.54 4.60 7.84
C SER A 225 -8.82 5.03 9.29
N THR A 226 -8.52 4.16 10.26
CA THR A 226 -8.93 4.34 11.67
C THR A 226 -7.98 3.63 12.65
N GLY A 227 -8.15 3.93 13.94
CA GLY A 227 -7.48 3.27 15.06
C GLY A 227 -6.07 3.79 15.36
N ALA A 228 -5.44 3.21 16.38
CA ALA A 228 -4.07 3.53 16.81
C ALA A 228 -3.06 3.44 15.65
N VAL A 229 -1.90 4.09 15.77
CA VAL A 229 -0.80 3.97 14.79
C VAL A 229 -0.39 2.51 14.64
N ALA A 230 -0.37 1.99 13.41
CA ALA A 230 0.20 0.67 13.12
C ALA A 230 1.73 0.74 13.08
N VAL A 231 2.39 -0.38 13.33
CA VAL A 231 3.85 -0.51 13.25
C VAL A 231 4.22 -1.56 12.23
N ILE A 232 5.13 -1.24 11.32
CA ILE A 232 5.86 -2.21 10.51
C ILE A 232 7.34 -2.09 10.90
N ALA A 233 7.88 -3.16 11.45
CA ALA A 233 9.26 -3.22 11.92
C ALA A 233 10.09 -4.15 11.01
N ALA A 234 11.33 -3.76 10.69
CA ALA A 234 12.26 -4.64 9.97
C ALA A 234 12.48 -5.94 10.74
N SER A 235 12.82 -5.87 12.04
CA SER A 235 12.97 -7.08 12.84
C SER A 235 12.37 -7.00 14.24
N LYS A 236 11.75 -8.11 14.67
CA LYS A 236 11.32 -8.31 16.06
C LYS A 236 12.45 -8.69 16.99
N THR A 237 13.46 -9.39 16.47
CA THR A 237 14.52 -10.04 17.23
C THR A 237 15.89 -9.72 16.64
N ALA A 238 16.93 -9.75 17.48
CA ALA A 238 18.28 -9.57 17.00
C ALA A 238 18.83 -10.85 16.39
N ALA A 239 19.62 -10.69 15.32
CA ALA A 239 20.41 -11.76 14.76
C ALA A 239 21.46 -12.25 15.77
N SER A 240 21.86 -13.52 15.66
CA SER A 240 23.00 -14.05 16.42
C SER A 240 24.34 -13.45 15.97
N THR A 241 24.41 -12.98 14.72
CA THR A 241 25.57 -12.30 14.12
C THR A 241 25.10 -11.30 13.06
N GLY A 242 25.68 -10.09 13.04
CA GLY A 242 25.28 -9.02 12.12
C GLY A 242 23.94 -8.34 12.48
N VAL A 243 23.34 -7.66 11.50
CA VAL A 243 22.03 -6.98 11.62
C VAL A 243 21.15 -7.43 10.45
N HIS A 244 19.88 -7.75 10.70
CA HIS A 244 18.96 -8.08 9.61
C HIS A 244 18.72 -6.86 8.72
N ALA A 245 18.90 -6.97 7.42
CA ALA A 245 18.60 -5.90 6.47
C ALA A 245 17.26 -6.20 5.79
N VAL A 246 16.32 -5.27 5.82
CA VAL A 246 15.01 -5.46 5.19
C VAL A 246 14.70 -4.28 4.28
N THR A 247 14.32 -4.56 3.04
CA THR A 247 13.77 -3.57 2.11
C THR A 247 12.27 -3.78 1.99
N LEU A 248 11.48 -2.82 2.46
CA LEU A 248 10.05 -2.78 2.21
C LEU A 248 9.78 -2.10 0.86
N VAL A 249 9.32 -2.86 -0.11
CA VAL A 249 8.91 -2.37 -1.42
C VAL A 249 7.42 -2.09 -1.40
N ILE A 250 7.04 -0.85 -1.68
CA ILE A 250 5.65 -0.45 -1.92
C ILE A 250 5.48 -0.31 -3.43
N ASP A 251 4.88 -1.32 -4.06
CA ASP A 251 4.63 -1.39 -5.50
C ASP A 251 3.17 -1.05 -5.80
N THR A 252 2.88 0.25 -5.82
CA THR A 252 1.50 0.74 -5.97
C THR A 252 1.09 0.84 -7.44
N ASP A 253 0.02 0.14 -7.80
CA ASP A 253 -0.49 0.10 -9.17
C ASP A 253 -0.96 1.48 -9.66
N ALA A 254 -0.95 1.69 -10.97
CA ALA A 254 -1.35 2.95 -11.60
C ALA A 254 -2.74 3.42 -11.14
N ALA A 255 -2.90 4.74 -10.97
CA ALA A 255 -4.16 5.38 -10.55
C ALA A 255 -4.72 4.91 -9.19
N THR A 256 -3.97 4.13 -8.42
CA THR A 256 -4.33 3.79 -7.04
C THR A 256 -3.64 4.74 -6.06
N THR A 257 -4.34 5.05 -4.97
CA THR A 257 -3.81 5.85 -3.87
C THR A 257 -4.08 5.13 -2.56
N PHE A 258 -3.03 4.97 -1.76
CA PHE A 258 -3.12 4.43 -0.41
C PHE A 258 -2.61 5.46 0.59
N THR A 259 -3.26 5.53 1.74
CA THR A 259 -2.91 6.46 2.82
C THR A 259 -2.83 5.69 4.12
N ALA A 260 -1.78 5.92 4.93
CA ALA A 260 -1.67 5.26 6.22
C ALA A 260 -0.91 6.07 7.28
N THR A 261 -1.39 6.02 8.52
CA THR A 261 -0.69 6.54 9.70
C THR A 261 0.12 5.43 10.37
N THR A 262 1.13 4.94 9.64
CA THR A 262 1.96 3.80 10.08
C THR A 262 3.36 4.26 10.46
N THR A 263 3.88 3.71 11.56
CA THR A 263 5.29 3.80 11.91
C THR A 263 6.09 2.75 11.18
N LEU A 264 7.12 3.18 10.45
CA LEU A 264 8.13 2.31 9.86
C LEU A 264 9.39 2.39 10.73
N THR A 265 9.92 1.26 11.18
CA THR A 265 11.03 1.24 12.14
C THR A 265 11.96 0.06 11.92
N ASP A 266 13.19 0.19 12.40
CA ASP A 266 14.21 -0.85 12.39
C ASP A 266 13.86 -2.04 13.28
N GLY A 267 13.17 -1.76 14.40
CA GLY A 267 12.87 -2.76 15.43
C GLY A 267 14.10 -3.16 16.26
N ALA A 268 14.09 -4.36 16.83
CA ALA A 268 15.05 -4.75 17.87
C ALA A 268 16.43 -5.22 17.36
N GLY A 269 16.60 -5.38 16.06
CA GLY A 269 17.86 -5.90 15.49
C GLY A 269 17.85 -5.99 13.98
N GLY A 270 17.13 -5.07 13.34
CA GLY A 270 17.13 -4.92 11.89
C GLY A 270 17.43 -3.49 11.47
N THR A 271 17.62 -3.30 10.18
CA THR A 271 17.64 -2.02 9.49
C THR A 271 16.58 -2.08 8.41
N LEU A 272 15.65 -1.13 8.40
CA LEU A 272 14.60 -1.03 7.39
C LEU A 272 14.99 0.00 6.34
N ALA A 273 14.95 -0.38 5.07
CA ALA A 273 14.95 0.52 3.92
C ALA A 273 13.55 0.56 3.30
N LEU A 274 13.18 1.71 2.73
CA LEU A 274 11.90 1.89 2.05
C LEU A 274 12.15 2.12 0.56
N LEU A 275 11.49 1.33 -0.29
CA LEU A 275 11.55 1.48 -1.74
C LEU A 275 10.14 1.67 -2.29
N LYS A 276 9.85 2.81 -2.93
CA LYS A 276 8.59 3.07 -3.63
C LYS A 276 8.77 2.81 -5.12
N THR A 277 8.03 1.81 -5.61
CA THR A 277 7.91 1.44 -7.02
C THR A 277 6.44 1.49 -7.44
N GLY A 278 6.14 1.16 -8.70
CA GLY A 278 4.80 1.26 -9.25
C GLY A 278 4.38 2.72 -9.45
N THR A 279 3.50 2.97 -10.41
CA THR A 279 3.19 4.35 -10.85
C THR A 279 2.11 5.04 -10.00
N GLY A 280 1.51 4.35 -9.03
CA GLY A 280 0.53 4.94 -8.12
C GLY A 280 1.13 5.69 -6.93
N ARG A 281 0.27 6.06 -5.99
CA ARG A 281 0.57 6.96 -4.86
C ARG A 281 0.46 6.24 -3.51
N GLN A 282 1.49 6.37 -2.67
CA GLN A 282 1.46 6.02 -1.26
C GLN A 282 1.69 7.27 -0.41
N GLU A 283 0.79 7.53 0.54
CA GLU A 283 0.97 8.55 1.57
C GLU A 283 1.16 7.92 2.95
N LEU A 284 2.18 8.38 3.66
CA LEU A 284 2.54 7.93 5.00
C LEU A 284 2.56 9.14 5.95
N SER A 285 1.62 9.15 6.89
CA SER A 285 1.46 10.21 7.89
C SER A 285 1.97 9.84 9.29
N GLY A 286 2.50 8.62 9.45
CA GLY A 286 3.12 8.17 10.70
C GLY A 286 4.59 8.54 10.81
N SER A 287 5.24 8.10 11.89
CA SER A 287 6.67 8.34 12.11
C SER A 287 7.53 7.29 11.40
N LEU A 288 8.30 7.70 10.41
CA LEU A 288 9.24 6.82 9.71
C LEU A 288 10.62 6.97 10.37
N THR A 289 10.93 6.07 11.31
CA THR A 289 12.17 6.12 12.13
C THR A 289 13.20 5.10 11.66
N HIS A 290 13.04 4.55 10.46
CA HIS A 290 13.97 3.59 9.90
C HIS A 290 15.28 4.27 9.52
N THR A 291 16.40 3.56 9.70
CA THR A 291 17.73 4.14 9.44
C THR A 291 18.29 3.76 8.07
N GLY A 292 17.67 2.80 7.37
CA GLY A 292 17.99 2.52 5.98
C GLY A 292 17.49 3.64 5.06
N GLY A 293 18.01 3.68 3.84
CA GLY A 293 17.63 4.68 2.85
C GLY A 293 16.15 4.61 2.47
N THR A 294 15.63 5.74 1.97
CA THR A 294 14.34 5.82 1.29
C THR A 294 14.58 6.07 -0.18
N THR A 295 14.05 5.23 -1.06
CA THR A 295 14.20 5.37 -2.51
C THR A 295 12.82 5.47 -3.17
N VAL A 296 12.64 6.43 -4.07
CA VAL A 296 11.45 6.57 -4.90
C VAL A 296 11.85 6.35 -6.35
N GLU A 297 11.64 5.14 -6.86
CA GLU A 297 11.96 4.75 -8.24
C GLU A 297 10.83 5.09 -9.21
N ALA A 298 9.57 5.01 -8.75
CA ALA A 298 8.40 5.30 -9.58
C ALA A 298 7.18 5.77 -8.78
N GLY A 299 6.31 6.52 -9.47
CA GLY A 299 5.06 7.04 -8.91
C GLY A 299 5.30 8.10 -7.84
N THR A 300 4.42 8.14 -6.84
CA THR A 300 4.47 9.18 -5.80
C THR A 300 4.57 8.59 -4.40
N LEU A 301 5.59 8.99 -3.63
CA LEU A 301 5.66 8.80 -2.19
C LEU A 301 5.40 10.14 -1.50
N VAL A 302 4.43 10.19 -0.60
CA VAL A 302 4.14 11.37 0.22
C VAL A 302 4.43 11.04 1.67
N VAL A 303 5.24 11.88 2.30
CA VAL A 303 5.51 11.78 3.73
C VAL A 303 4.93 13.02 4.40
N SER A 304 3.81 12.83 5.10
CA SER A 304 3.14 13.87 5.89
C SER A 304 3.34 13.69 7.39
N GLY A 305 4.05 12.64 7.82
CA GLY A 305 4.49 12.47 9.21
C GLY A 305 5.91 13.00 9.42
N SER A 306 6.81 12.14 9.88
CA SER A 306 8.25 12.43 9.98
C SER A 306 9.07 11.39 9.23
N LEU A 307 10.26 11.77 8.78
CA LEU A 307 11.27 10.88 8.19
C LEU A 307 12.58 11.08 8.94
N ALA A 308 13.15 9.98 9.42
CA ALA A 308 14.46 9.94 10.07
C ALA A 308 15.57 10.44 9.13
N PRO A 309 16.48 11.32 9.58
CA PRO A 309 17.55 11.86 8.75
C PRO A 309 18.73 10.90 8.56
N GLU A 310 18.77 9.77 9.27
CA GLU A 310 19.88 8.82 9.23
C GLU A 310 20.03 8.13 7.86
N GLY A 311 18.90 7.86 7.19
CA GLY A 311 18.88 7.27 5.86
C GLY A 311 18.83 8.34 4.77
N ASP A 312 19.63 8.16 3.71
CA ASP A 312 19.58 9.03 2.53
C ASP A 312 18.25 8.87 1.79
N LEU A 313 17.75 9.96 1.19
CA LEU A 313 16.60 9.93 0.29
C LEU A 313 17.09 9.95 -1.17
N ALA A 314 16.73 8.94 -1.95
CA ALA A 314 17.00 8.89 -3.39
C ALA A 314 15.70 9.02 -4.19
N VAL A 315 15.68 9.87 -5.23
CA VAL A 315 14.52 10.05 -6.13
C VAL A 315 14.96 9.90 -7.58
N SER A 316 14.39 8.93 -8.27
CA SER A 316 14.67 8.66 -9.69
C SER A 316 13.96 9.65 -10.62
N ALA A 317 14.41 9.70 -11.87
CA ALA A 317 13.85 10.57 -12.89
C ALA A 317 12.36 10.29 -13.12
N GLY A 318 11.53 11.34 -13.08
CA GLY A 318 10.08 11.23 -13.25
C GLY A 318 9.32 10.65 -12.05
N ALA A 319 10.01 10.22 -10.99
CA ALA A 319 9.39 9.85 -9.72
C ALA A 319 9.17 11.09 -8.84
N THR A 320 8.15 11.03 -7.96
CA THR A 320 7.76 12.15 -7.11
C THR A 320 7.89 11.81 -5.64
N PHE A 321 8.71 12.58 -4.92
CA PHE A 321 8.68 12.61 -3.45
C PHE A 321 7.99 13.89 -2.99
N VAL A 322 6.95 13.78 -2.16
CA VAL A 322 6.20 14.93 -1.64
C VAL A 322 6.48 15.09 -0.15
N ALA A 323 7.03 16.24 0.23
CA ALA A 323 7.05 16.69 1.62
C ALA A 323 5.65 17.21 1.98
N GLY A 324 4.85 16.36 2.64
CA GLY A 324 3.49 16.71 3.05
C GLY A 324 3.46 17.62 4.30
N ASN A 325 4.58 17.73 5.01
CA ASN A 325 4.81 18.60 6.17
C ASN A 325 6.29 19.04 6.17
N ALA A 326 6.71 19.82 7.17
CA ALA A 326 8.11 20.12 7.38
C ALA A 326 8.91 18.85 7.69
N LEU A 327 9.92 18.55 6.87
CA LEU A 327 10.79 17.37 7.02
C LEU A 327 12.25 17.81 7.12
N SER A 328 13.02 17.06 7.91
CA SER A 328 14.48 17.18 7.96
C SER A 328 15.10 15.87 7.46
N LEU A 329 16.01 15.97 6.49
CA LEU A 329 16.69 14.84 5.88
C LEU A 329 18.19 14.92 6.11
N GLY A 330 18.88 13.77 6.04
CA GLY A 330 20.33 13.69 5.95
C GLY A 330 20.81 14.19 4.59
N ASN A 331 21.23 13.27 3.73
CA ASN A 331 21.47 13.61 2.32
C ASN A 331 20.24 13.31 1.46
N MET A 332 20.22 13.96 0.29
CA MET A 332 19.27 13.68 -0.76
C MET A 332 20.01 13.50 -2.08
N ASP A 333 19.79 12.37 -2.75
CA ASP A 333 20.27 12.08 -4.09
C ASP A 333 19.09 12.18 -5.08
N MET A 334 19.24 12.97 -6.12
CA MET A 334 18.20 13.16 -7.13
C MET A 334 18.76 12.89 -8.52
N GLU A 335 18.06 12.09 -9.31
CA GLU A 335 18.35 12.00 -10.74
C GLU A 335 17.82 13.23 -11.48
N SER A 336 18.42 13.55 -12.63
CA SER A 336 17.90 14.62 -13.50
C SER A 336 16.44 14.35 -13.87
N GLY A 337 15.56 15.33 -13.62
CA GLY A 337 14.12 15.22 -13.88
C GLY A 337 13.33 14.55 -12.76
N ALA A 338 13.93 14.29 -11.60
CA ALA A 338 13.20 13.94 -10.38
C ALA A 338 12.24 15.08 -9.96
N ILE A 339 11.18 14.73 -9.23
CA ILE A 339 10.12 15.67 -8.85
C ILE A 339 10.03 15.75 -7.32
N ILE A 340 10.10 16.97 -6.78
CA ILE A 340 9.84 17.25 -5.36
C ILE A 340 8.50 17.97 -5.24
N GLY A 341 7.60 17.38 -4.48
CA GLY A 341 6.30 17.96 -4.21
C GLY A 341 6.27 18.76 -2.92
N PHE A 342 5.62 19.93 -2.95
CA PHE A 342 5.26 20.70 -1.76
C PHE A 342 3.75 20.88 -1.72
N ASN A 343 3.12 20.42 -0.64
CA ASN A 343 1.75 20.79 -0.34
C ASN A 343 1.77 22.12 0.42
N LEU A 344 1.45 23.22 -0.25
CA LEU A 344 1.50 24.58 0.29
C LEU A 344 0.31 24.94 1.20
N ASP A 345 -0.73 24.10 1.25
CA ASP A 345 -1.83 24.23 2.22
C ASP A 345 -1.44 23.65 3.58
N ALA A 346 -0.53 22.68 3.58
CA ALA A 346 0.24 22.26 4.74
C ALA A 346 1.48 23.16 4.85
N VAL A 347 2.02 23.39 6.04
CA VAL A 347 3.29 24.13 6.20
C VAL A 347 4.45 23.21 5.80
N SER A 348 4.51 22.81 4.52
CA SER A 348 5.52 21.92 3.99
C SER A 348 6.83 22.65 3.77
N SER A 349 7.92 21.99 4.14
CA SER A 349 9.28 22.44 3.86
C SER A 349 10.22 21.25 3.92
N LEU A 350 11.38 21.42 3.31
CA LEU A 350 12.42 20.41 3.29
C LEU A 350 13.75 21.00 3.75
N ASN A 351 14.25 20.49 4.87
CA ASN A 351 15.55 20.84 5.40
C ASN A 351 16.54 19.69 5.19
N ILE A 352 17.46 19.86 4.26
CA ILE A 352 18.53 18.90 3.97
C ILE A 352 19.75 19.29 4.81
N THR A 353 20.04 18.47 5.83
CA THR A 353 21.14 18.71 6.78
C THR A 353 22.49 18.26 6.25
N GLY A 354 22.50 17.38 5.24
CA GLY A 354 23.66 16.95 4.48
C GLY A 354 23.70 17.58 3.10
N ASP A 355 24.16 16.82 2.12
CA ASP A 355 24.27 17.27 0.73
C ASP A 355 23.00 16.99 -0.08
N LEU A 356 22.73 17.85 -1.06
CA LEU A 356 21.83 17.60 -2.17
C LEU A 356 22.69 17.25 -3.40
N ARG A 357 22.62 15.99 -3.84
CA ARG A 357 23.49 15.43 -4.90
C ARG A 357 22.70 15.07 -6.15
N LEU A 358 23.34 15.23 -7.30
CA LEU A 358 22.87 14.67 -8.56
C LEU A 358 23.35 13.22 -8.65
N SER A 359 22.43 12.27 -8.79
CA SER A 359 22.72 10.89 -9.16
C SER A 359 22.54 10.69 -10.67
N GLY A 360 23.43 9.92 -11.28
CA GLY A 360 23.40 9.65 -12.72
C GLY A 360 24.08 10.72 -13.59
N ALA A 361 23.85 10.66 -14.90
CA ALA A 361 24.43 11.56 -15.90
C ALA A 361 23.38 12.49 -16.49
N GLY A 362 23.77 13.71 -16.85
CA GLY A 362 22.88 14.70 -17.47
C GLY A 362 23.03 16.08 -16.86
N GLU A 363 22.22 17.02 -17.34
CA GLU A 363 22.11 18.34 -16.71
C GLU A 363 21.42 18.20 -15.36
N ALA A 364 21.90 18.93 -14.35
CA ALA A 364 21.23 18.99 -13.06
C ALA A 364 19.88 19.70 -13.26
N THR A 365 18.79 18.94 -13.31
CA THR A 365 17.42 19.48 -13.41
C THR A 365 16.50 18.74 -12.45
N PHE A 366 15.53 19.44 -11.88
CA PHE A 366 14.43 18.83 -11.14
C PHE A 366 13.20 19.73 -11.21
N ILE A 367 12.06 19.16 -10.87
CA ILE A 367 10.75 19.81 -10.96
C ILE A 367 10.18 19.96 -9.56
N ILE A 368 9.62 21.12 -9.27
CA ILE A 368 8.75 21.34 -8.12
C ILE A 368 7.30 21.11 -8.51
N ASP A 369 6.63 20.17 -7.85
CA ASP A 369 5.20 19.98 -7.98
C ASP A 369 4.47 20.61 -6.80
N PHE A 370 3.69 21.66 -7.05
CA PHE A 370 2.90 22.28 -5.99
C PHE A 370 1.54 21.58 -5.77
N GLY A 371 1.25 20.50 -6.48
CA GLY A 371 0.08 19.65 -6.20
C GLY A 371 -1.27 20.34 -6.35
N ASN A 372 -1.35 21.40 -7.16
CA ASN A 372 -2.47 22.35 -7.28
C ASN A 372 -2.81 23.10 -5.99
N THR A 373 -1.87 23.07 -5.04
CA THR A 373 -1.87 23.88 -3.84
C THR A 373 -1.07 25.14 -4.13
N GLY A 374 -1.45 26.25 -3.51
CA GLY A 374 -0.87 27.54 -3.86
C GLY A 374 -1.92 28.63 -4.00
N VAL A 375 -1.67 29.73 -3.31
CA VAL A 375 -2.47 30.94 -3.33
C VAL A 375 -1.67 31.98 -4.08
N PHE A 376 -2.25 32.49 -5.16
CA PHE A 376 -1.63 33.55 -5.94
C PHE A 376 -1.40 34.81 -5.10
N ASN A 377 -0.31 35.51 -5.38
CA ASN A 377 0.13 36.70 -4.68
C ASN A 377 0.41 36.48 -3.17
N ASN A 378 0.52 35.23 -2.73
CA ASN A 378 1.00 34.89 -1.41
C ASN A 378 2.52 34.77 -1.40
N ASN A 379 3.14 35.26 -0.32
CA ASN A 379 4.57 35.14 -0.13
C ASN A 379 4.89 33.81 0.57
N TYR A 380 5.57 32.92 -0.14
CA TYR A 380 6.06 31.64 0.38
C TYR A 380 7.53 31.79 0.76
N THR A 381 7.95 31.24 1.90
CA THR A 381 9.33 31.35 2.40
C THR A 381 9.81 30.04 2.99
N GLY A 382 11.10 29.71 2.81
CA GLY A 382 11.73 28.60 3.51
C GLY A 382 11.19 27.21 3.11
N LEU A 383 10.80 27.03 1.85
CA LEU A 383 10.36 25.71 1.37
C LEU A 383 11.52 24.72 1.29
N LEU A 384 12.73 25.19 1.02
CA LEU A 384 13.91 24.35 0.88
C LEU A 384 15.10 24.99 1.60
N SER A 385 15.88 24.19 2.33
CA SER A 385 17.20 24.56 2.83
C SER A 385 18.17 23.41 2.67
N ILE A 386 19.42 23.72 2.34
CA ILE A 386 20.51 22.75 2.22
C ILE A 386 21.69 23.28 3.03
N ALA A 387 22.19 22.48 3.99
CA ALA A 387 23.33 22.83 4.81
C ALA A 387 24.67 22.41 4.17
N GLY A 388 24.67 21.28 3.46
CA GLY A 388 25.84 20.76 2.74
C GLY A 388 25.96 21.31 1.31
N SER A 389 26.63 20.54 0.47
CA SER A 389 26.83 20.84 -0.94
C SER A 389 25.52 20.73 -1.71
N ASN A 390 25.32 21.62 -2.69
CA ASN A 390 24.16 21.58 -3.58
C ASN A 390 24.61 21.41 -5.04
N ALA A 391 24.47 20.19 -5.57
CA ALA A 391 24.78 19.86 -6.96
C ALA A 391 23.87 20.55 -7.98
N PHE A 392 22.74 21.11 -7.54
CA PHE A 392 21.76 21.77 -8.37
C PHE A 392 21.80 23.30 -8.23
N GLN A 393 22.80 23.90 -7.55
CA GLN A 393 22.81 25.35 -7.28
C GLN A 393 22.59 26.22 -8.52
N ASP A 394 23.08 25.79 -9.69
CA ASP A 394 22.95 26.47 -10.98
C ASP A 394 21.86 25.87 -11.90
N ALA A 395 21.07 24.93 -11.40
CA ALA A 395 20.05 24.23 -12.17
C ALA A 395 18.84 25.11 -12.50
N THR A 396 18.18 24.81 -13.63
CA THR A 396 16.85 25.34 -13.91
C THR A 396 15.82 24.62 -13.06
N VAL A 397 15.13 25.35 -12.18
CA VAL A 397 14.03 24.78 -11.39
C VAL A 397 12.71 25.13 -12.07
N SER A 398 12.08 24.11 -12.67
CA SER A 398 10.72 24.25 -13.18
C SER A 398 9.74 23.97 -12.06
N TYR A 399 8.60 24.67 -12.04
CA TYR A 399 7.47 24.30 -11.21
C TYR A 399 6.25 23.99 -12.05
N ILE A 400 5.41 23.09 -11.54
CA ILE A 400 4.13 22.70 -12.12
C ILE A 400 3.03 22.74 -11.06
N ASN A 401 1.78 22.70 -11.53
CA ASN A 401 0.60 22.55 -10.68
C ASN A 401 0.51 23.60 -9.57
N PHE A 402 0.81 24.88 -9.83
CA PHE A 402 0.63 25.93 -8.84
C PHE A 402 -0.82 26.43 -8.80
N GLY A 403 -1.43 26.35 -7.62
CA GLY A 403 -2.80 26.81 -7.36
C GLY A 403 -3.89 26.09 -8.17
N ALA A 404 -5.13 26.55 -8.02
CA ALA A 404 -6.31 25.88 -8.57
C ALA A 404 -6.34 25.78 -10.11
N THR A 405 -5.57 26.62 -10.81
CA THR A 405 -5.46 26.60 -12.28
C THR A 405 -4.29 25.78 -12.80
N GLY A 406 -3.46 25.21 -11.91
CA GLY A 406 -2.31 24.38 -12.27
C GLY A 406 -1.22 25.13 -13.05
N GLN A 407 -0.91 26.37 -12.65
CA GLN A 407 0.09 27.17 -13.36
C GLN A 407 1.48 26.51 -13.28
N SER A 408 2.23 26.60 -14.37
CA SER A 408 3.60 26.11 -14.47
C SER A 408 4.53 27.26 -14.85
N GLY A 409 5.81 27.17 -14.48
CA GLY A 409 6.81 28.21 -14.73
C GLY A 409 8.18 27.81 -14.20
N THR A 410 9.01 28.81 -13.89
CA THR A 410 10.36 28.60 -13.33
C THR A 410 10.54 29.40 -12.04
N LEU A 411 11.35 28.86 -11.14
CA LEU A 411 11.87 29.55 -9.96
C LEU A 411 13.39 29.43 -9.96
N SER A 412 14.06 30.32 -9.24
CA SER A 412 15.46 30.17 -8.85
C SER A 412 15.58 29.41 -7.54
N PHE A 413 16.76 28.85 -7.28
CA PHE A 413 17.05 28.27 -5.97
C PHE A 413 16.90 29.29 -4.83
N THR A 414 17.39 30.51 -5.05
CA THR A 414 17.26 31.60 -4.07
C THR A 414 15.80 31.89 -3.74
N GLU A 415 14.90 31.82 -4.72
CA GLU A 415 13.46 31.97 -4.50
C GLU A 415 12.89 30.83 -3.64
N LEU A 416 13.32 29.59 -3.84
CA LEU A 416 12.90 28.48 -2.97
C LEU A 416 13.40 28.60 -1.52
N THR A 417 14.62 29.12 -1.32
CA THR A 417 15.25 29.22 0.00
C THR A 417 14.85 30.49 0.76
N SER A 418 14.74 31.62 0.07
CA SER A 418 14.55 32.95 0.66
C SER A 418 13.14 33.51 0.48
N GLY A 419 12.39 32.97 -0.49
CA GLY A 419 10.98 33.21 -0.69
C GLY A 419 10.61 33.71 -2.09
N PHE A 420 9.34 33.50 -2.44
CA PHE A 420 8.80 33.81 -3.76
C PHE A 420 7.32 34.15 -3.70
N THR A 421 6.82 34.75 -4.78
CA THR A 421 5.39 35.01 -5.00
C THR A 421 5.06 34.71 -6.45
N ILE A 422 4.02 33.92 -6.69
CA ILE A 422 3.51 33.68 -8.04
C ILE A 422 2.24 34.50 -8.26
N GLY A 423 2.27 35.34 -9.29
CA GLY A 423 1.14 36.18 -9.67
C GLY A 423 0.00 35.37 -10.30
N ALA A 424 -1.24 35.80 -10.08
CA ALA A 424 -2.38 35.21 -10.79
C ALA A 424 -2.20 35.37 -12.30
N ALA A 425 -2.53 34.33 -13.07
CA ALA A 425 -2.57 34.44 -14.52
C ALA A 425 -3.45 35.63 -14.91
N VAL A 426 -2.87 36.61 -15.61
CA VAL A 426 -3.65 37.70 -16.19
C VAL A 426 -4.57 37.05 -17.22
N PRO A 427 -5.91 37.17 -17.11
CA PRO A 427 -6.79 36.68 -18.16
C PRO A 427 -6.33 37.36 -19.45
N GLU A 428 -6.00 36.58 -20.49
CA GLU A 428 -5.81 37.16 -21.81
C GLU A 428 -7.03 38.05 -22.07
N PRO A 429 -6.84 39.34 -22.43
CA PRO A 429 -7.97 40.14 -22.85
C PRO A 429 -8.60 39.35 -24.00
N ALA A 430 -9.85 38.93 -23.82
CA ALA A 430 -10.57 38.18 -24.84
C ALA A 430 -10.30 38.86 -26.18
N ALA A 431 -9.79 38.12 -27.17
CA ALA A 431 -9.44 38.63 -28.50
C ALA A 431 -10.62 39.27 -29.26
N THR A 432 -11.75 39.49 -28.61
CA THR A 432 -12.81 40.40 -28.99
C THR A 432 -12.47 41.83 -28.56
N THR A 433 -11.68 42.56 -29.38
CA THR A 433 -11.94 43.98 -29.73
C THR A 433 -10.84 44.68 -30.54
N LEU A 434 -9.70 44.06 -30.87
CA LEU A 434 -8.75 44.73 -31.79
C LEU A 434 -9.21 44.67 -33.27
N SER A 435 -9.99 43.67 -33.66
CA SER A 435 -10.58 43.58 -35.01
C SER A 435 -11.75 44.54 -35.26
N GLY A 436 -12.40 45.03 -34.19
CA GLY A 436 -13.51 45.99 -34.28
C GLY A 436 -13.04 47.42 -34.61
N ALA A 437 -11.88 47.82 -34.09
CA ALA A 437 -11.32 49.15 -34.36
C ALA A 437 -10.76 49.29 -35.79
N LEU A 438 -10.20 48.22 -36.36
CA LEU A 438 -9.73 48.22 -37.76
C LEU A 438 -10.89 48.19 -38.78
N ALA A 439 -12.00 47.52 -38.47
CA ALA A 439 -13.16 47.45 -39.36
C ALA A 439 -13.91 48.79 -39.49
N ILE A 440 -13.95 49.60 -38.43
CA ILE A 440 -14.60 50.92 -38.44
C ILE A 440 -13.77 51.95 -39.23
N LEU A 441 -12.43 51.87 -39.19
CA LEU A 441 -11.55 52.70 -40.01
C LEU A 441 -11.60 52.33 -41.51
N GLY A 442 -11.74 51.05 -41.84
CA GLY A 442 -11.91 50.58 -43.24
C GLY A 442 -13.25 50.99 -43.87
N PHE A 443 -14.35 50.95 -43.11
CA PHE A 443 -15.68 51.32 -43.63
C PHE A 443 -15.85 52.83 -43.87
N ALA A 444 -15.20 53.68 -43.07
CA ALA A 444 -15.21 55.13 -43.27
C ALA A 444 -14.46 55.55 -44.55
N ALA A 445 -13.37 54.86 -44.90
CA ALA A 445 -12.61 55.11 -46.13
C ALA A 445 -13.36 54.66 -47.40
N PHE A 446 -14.11 53.56 -47.33
CA PHE A 446 -14.84 53.03 -48.49
C PHE A 446 -16.10 53.88 -48.84
N ARG A 447 -16.80 54.43 -47.83
CA ARG A 447 -17.94 55.34 -48.07
C ARG A 447 -17.55 56.66 -48.71
N ARG A 448 -16.35 57.19 -48.48
CA ARG A 448 -15.87 58.41 -49.16
C ARG A 448 -15.56 58.21 -50.65
N LYS A 449 -15.12 57.02 -51.07
CA LYS A 449 -14.85 56.72 -52.49
C LYS A 449 -16.11 56.48 -53.32
N LEU A 450 -17.19 55.96 -52.72
CA LEU A 450 -18.43 55.67 -53.47
C LEU A 450 -19.28 56.92 -53.75
N ALA A 451 -19.14 58.00 -52.96
CA ALA A 451 -19.83 59.26 -53.20
C ALA A 451 -19.19 60.12 -54.33
N ALA A 452 -17.93 59.86 -54.68
CA ALA A 452 -17.22 60.56 -55.76
C ALA A 452 -17.44 59.95 -57.17
N LEU A 453 -18.15 58.83 -57.27
CA LEU A 453 -18.43 58.13 -58.54
C LEU A 453 -19.87 58.31 -59.05
N ARG A 454 -20.64 59.24 -58.46
CA ARG A 454 -22.01 59.61 -58.89
C ARG A 454 -22.21 61.12 -59.07
N ALA A 455 -21.16 61.86 -59.42
CA ALA A 455 -21.25 63.25 -59.87
C ALA A 455 -20.95 63.33 -61.37
#